data_AF-A0A100VSI2-F1
#
_entry.id   AF-A0A100VSI2-F1
#
_cell.length_a   1.000
_cell.length_b   1.000
_cell.length_c   1.000
_cell.angle_alpha   90.00
_cell.angle_beta   90.00
_cell.angle_gamma   90.00
#
_symmetry.space_group_name_H-M   'P 1'
#
loop_
_entity.id
_entity.type
_entity.pdbx_description
1 polymer ?
#
loop_
_entity_poly.entity_id
_entity_poly.type
_entity_poly.pdbx_seq_one_letter_code
_entity_poly.pdbx_strand_id
1 'polypeptide(L)'
;MECIVHFQVIYPQPQERKSLRGLIFVGQGQEPANSQLTTMFKDMGFNVRLEDEAQLLFKPVDASANFEYIRVTELDTGEEVYKEDKDLKSILEHLLPRRF
;
A
#
# COMPACT_ATOMS: atom_id res chain seq x y z
N MET A 1 -10.23 -13.31 5.81
CA MET A 1 -10.35 -11.84 5.98
C MET A 1 -9.96 -11.20 4.66
N GLU A 2 -10.67 -10.17 4.25
CA GLU A 2 -10.34 -9.41 3.05
C GLU A 2 -9.28 -8.37 3.40
N CYS A 3 -8.17 -8.34 2.67
CA CYS A 3 -7.14 -7.32 2.77
C CYS A 3 -7.10 -6.52 1.47
N ILE A 4 -7.33 -5.21 1.57
CA ILE A 4 -7.21 -4.26 0.46
C ILE A 4 -5.77 -3.75 0.43
N VAL A 5 -5.08 -4.06 -0.66
CA VAL A 5 -3.70 -3.64 -0.90
C VAL A 5 -3.73 -2.37 -1.74
N HIS A 6 -3.30 -1.25 -1.16
CA HIS A 6 -3.12 0.01 -1.89
C HIS A 6 -1.69 0.05 -2.42
N PHE A 7 -1.53 0.33 -3.72
CA PHE A 7 -0.22 0.38 -4.34
C PHE A 7 -0.15 1.38 -5.49
N GLN A 8 1.08 1.77 -5.83
CA GLN A 8 1.38 2.63 -6.96
C GLN A 8 2.23 1.87 -7.97
N VAL A 9 1.83 1.94 -9.23
CA VAL A 9 2.64 1.52 -10.38
C VAL A 9 3.38 2.75 -10.90
N ILE A 10 4.70 2.67 -10.92
CA ILE A 10 5.57 3.76 -11.37
C ILE A 10 6.06 3.43 -12.78
N TYR A 11 5.82 4.34 -13.71
CA TYR A 11 6.20 4.19 -15.11
C TYR A 11 7.46 5.02 -15.41
N PRO A 12 8.21 4.71 -16.48
CA PRO A 12 9.44 5.43 -16.84
C PRO A 12 9.22 6.92 -17.16
N GLN A 13 7.98 7.29 -17.48
CA GLN A 13 7.63 8.67 -17.76
C GLN A 13 7.37 9.40 -16.42
N PRO A 14 8.07 10.52 -16.14
CA PRO A 14 8.13 11.12 -14.81
C PRO A 14 6.80 11.62 -14.22
N GLN A 15 5.74 11.71 -15.02
CA GLN A 15 4.41 12.14 -14.56
C GLN A 15 3.39 10.99 -14.46
N GLU A 16 3.75 9.77 -14.83
CA GLU A 16 2.81 8.66 -14.87
C GLU A 16 2.99 7.76 -13.66
N ARG A 17 2.15 7.98 -12.65
CA ARG A 17 1.97 7.07 -11.52
C ARG A 17 0.52 6.66 -11.46
N LYS A 18 0.26 5.36 -11.41
CA LYS A 18 -1.09 4.83 -11.33
C LYS A 18 -1.32 4.22 -9.95
N SER A 19 -2.24 4.82 -9.19
CA SER A 19 -2.71 4.25 -7.94
C SER A 19 -3.77 3.19 -8.23
N LEU A 20 -3.57 2.00 -7.68
CA LEU A 20 -4.46 0.85 -7.84
C LEU A 20 -4.73 0.21 -6.48
N ARG A 21 -5.77 -0.63 -6.45
CA ARG A 21 -6.14 -1.43 -5.29
C ARG A 21 -6.26 -2.88 -5.71
N GLY A 22 -5.66 -3.76 -4.91
CA GLY A 22 -5.78 -5.21 -5.03
C GLY A 22 -6.56 -5.76 -3.85
N LEU A 23 -7.17 -6.93 -4.02
CA LEU A 23 -7.84 -7.64 -2.94
C LEU A 23 -7.14 -8.99 -2.74
N ILE A 24 -6.78 -9.29 -1.50
CA ILE A 24 -6.21 -10.58 -1.10
C ILE A 24 -7.02 -11.14 0.06
N PHE A 25 -7.34 -12.43 -0.01
CA PHE A 25 -7.92 -13.15 1.14
C PHE A 25 -6.79 -13.71 2.01
N VAL A 26 -6.74 -13.26 3.27
CA VAL A 26 -5.75 -13.66 4.28
C VAL A 26 -6.41 -14.35 5.47
N GLY A 27 -5.61 -15.05 6.28
CA GLY A 27 -6.06 -15.55 7.58
C GLY A 27 -6.52 -14.41 8.49
N GLN A 28 -7.31 -14.73 9.52
CA GLN A 28 -7.78 -13.72 10.48
C GLN A 28 -6.59 -13.11 11.24
N GLY A 29 -6.49 -11.78 11.26
CA GLY A 29 -5.40 -11.05 11.94
C GLY A 29 -4.02 -11.25 11.30
N GLN A 30 -3.97 -11.63 10.03
CA GLN A 30 -2.72 -11.86 9.30
C GLN A 30 -2.54 -10.85 8.17
N GLU A 31 -1.29 -10.45 7.94
CA GLU A 31 -0.89 -9.70 6.76
C GLU A 31 -0.68 -10.64 5.56
N PRO A 32 -0.87 -10.16 4.32
CA PRO A 32 -0.60 -10.94 3.13
C PRO A 32 0.88 -11.28 3.02
N ALA A 33 1.19 -12.54 2.76
CA ALA A 33 2.56 -12.95 2.49
C ALA A 33 3.05 -12.34 1.15
N ASN A 34 4.37 -12.12 1.03
CA ASN A 34 4.98 -11.61 -0.21
C ASN A 34 4.61 -12.43 -1.45
N SER A 35 4.43 -13.75 -1.30
CA SER A 35 3.97 -14.65 -2.37
C SER A 35 2.52 -14.41 -2.80
N GLN A 36 1.66 -14.00 -1.87
CA GLN A 36 0.28 -13.63 -2.17
C GLN A 36 0.23 -12.28 -2.88
N LEU A 37 1.08 -11.32 -2.47
CA LEU A 37 1.23 -10.04 -3.16
C LEU A 37 1.70 -10.23 -4.61
N THR A 38 2.75 -11.03 -4.84
CA THR A 38 3.22 -11.31 -6.21
C THR A 38 2.19 -12.06 -7.05
N THR A 39 1.42 -12.98 -6.46
CA THR A 39 0.33 -13.67 -7.15
C THR A 39 -0.77 -12.68 -7.54
N MET A 40 -1.19 -11.80 -6.62
CA MET A 40 -2.18 -10.75 -6.90
C MET A 40 -1.71 -9.82 -8.01
N PHE A 41 -0.46 -9.37 -7.99
CA PHE A 41 0.08 -8.54 -9.07
C PHE A 41 0.07 -9.27 -10.40
N LYS A 42 0.42 -10.56 -10.42
CA LYS A 42 0.40 -11.38 -11.63
C LYS A 42 -1.01 -11.51 -12.21
N ASP A 43 -2.02 -11.73 -11.36
CA ASP A 43 -3.43 -11.82 -11.77
C ASP A 43 -3.95 -10.48 -12.34
N MET A 44 -3.39 -9.37 -11.87
CA MET A 44 -3.64 -8.02 -12.42
C MET A 44 -2.83 -7.70 -13.69
N GLY A 45 -2.01 -8.63 -14.19
CA GLY A 45 -1.19 -8.48 -15.39
C GLY A 45 0.22 -7.92 -15.13
N PHE A 46 0.65 -7.81 -13.88
CA PHE A 46 1.99 -7.35 -13.51
C PHE A 46 2.86 -8.54 -13.07
N ASN A 47 3.75 -8.99 -13.95
CA ASN A 47 4.71 -10.04 -13.62
C ASN A 47 5.91 -9.45 -12.85
N VAL A 48 5.93 -9.61 -11.53
CA VAL A 48 6.90 -8.95 -10.64
C VAL A 48 7.63 -9.90 -9.70
N ARG A 49 8.81 -9.47 -9.25
CA ARG A 49 9.59 -10.05 -8.17
C ARG A 49 9.77 -9.04 -7.04
N LEU A 50 9.83 -9.52 -5.80
CA LEU A 50 10.19 -8.69 -4.66
C LEU A 50 11.64 -8.22 -4.81
N GLU A 51 11.87 -6.93 -4.66
CA GLU A 51 13.21 -6.31 -4.66
C GLU A 51 13.61 -5.87 -3.26
N ASP A 52 12.68 -5.27 -2.52
CA ASP A 52 12.88 -4.81 -1.15
C ASP A 52 11.64 -5.13 -0.30
N GLU A 53 11.82 -6.02 0.67
CA GLU A 53 10.76 -6.46 1.59
C GLU A 53 10.36 -5.36 2.59
N ALA A 54 11.31 -4.59 3.09
CA ALA A 54 11.05 -3.54 4.07
C ALA A 54 10.24 -2.38 3.46
N GLN A 55 10.41 -2.14 2.16
CA GLN A 55 9.67 -1.12 1.41
C GLN A 55 8.46 -1.66 0.64
N LEU A 56 8.25 -2.99 0.64
CA LEU A 56 7.29 -3.69 -0.22
C LEU A 56 7.38 -3.19 -1.67
N LEU A 57 8.61 -3.19 -2.21
CA LEU A 57 8.93 -2.76 -3.56
C LEU A 57 9.14 -3.97 -4.46
N PHE A 58 8.44 -3.96 -5.59
CA PHE A 58 8.42 -5.04 -6.57
C PHE A 58 8.89 -4.52 -7.92
N LYS A 59 9.79 -5.25 -8.57
CA LYS A 59 10.28 -4.93 -9.92
C LYS A 59 9.72 -5.92 -10.94
N PRO A 60 9.54 -5.50 -12.20
CA PRO A 60 9.18 -6.43 -13.25
C PRO A 60 10.25 -7.52 -13.38
N VAL A 61 9.79 -8.75 -13.66
CA VAL A 61 10.70 -9.85 -14.04
C VAL A 61 11.16 -9.66 -15.48
N ASP A 62 10.26 -9.16 -16.33
CA ASP A 62 10.49 -8.98 -17.76
C ASP A 62 11.02 -7.57 -18.06
N ALA A 63 12.18 -7.48 -18.71
CA ALA A 63 12.78 -6.19 -19.10
C ALA A 63 11.94 -5.41 -20.13
N SER A 64 10.95 -6.05 -20.76
CA SER A 64 10.00 -5.44 -21.69
C SER A 64 8.74 -4.87 -21.00
N ALA A 65 8.65 -4.96 -19.67
CA ALA A 65 7.53 -4.39 -18.93
C ALA A 65 7.45 -2.88 -19.16
N ASN A 66 6.23 -2.36 -19.24
CA ASN A 66 5.97 -0.94 -19.47
C ASN A 66 6.07 -0.08 -18.20
N PHE A 67 6.42 -0.65 -17.05
CA PHE A 67 6.55 0.03 -15.76
C PHE A 67 7.92 -0.25 -15.13
N GLU A 68 8.40 0.64 -14.26
CA GLU A 68 9.68 0.51 -13.57
C GLU A 68 9.58 -0.33 -12.29
N TYR A 69 8.61 -0.02 -11.44
CA TYR A 69 8.37 -0.75 -10.20
C TYR A 69 6.96 -0.52 -9.67
N ILE A 70 6.55 -1.42 -8.78
CA ILE A 70 5.33 -1.31 -7.98
C ILE A 70 5.73 -1.14 -6.53
N ARG A 71 5.08 -0.22 -5.82
CA ARG A 71 5.27 -0.01 -4.38
C ARG A 71 3.94 -0.11 -3.66
N VAL A 72 3.84 -1.00 -2.68
CA VAL A 72 2.70 -1.04 -1.76
C VAL A 72 2.79 0.17 -0.81
N THR A 73 1.70 0.91 -0.70
CA THR A 73 1.61 2.11 0.14
C THR A 73 0.84 1.86 1.43
N GLU A 74 -0.12 0.94 1.42
CA GLU A 74 -0.96 0.61 2.58
C GLU A 74 -1.57 -0.79 2.42
N LEU A 75 -1.73 -1.48 3.54
CA LEU A 75 -2.43 -2.76 3.66
C LEU A 75 -3.59 -2.54 4.64
N ASP A 76 -4.81 -2.58 4.13
CA ASP A 76 -6.02 -2.44 4.94
C ASP A 76 -6.61 -3.84 5.16
N THR A 77 -6.49 -4.35 6.39
CA THR A 77 -7.02 -5.66 6.79
C THR A 77 -8.44 -5.60 7.32
N GLY A 78 -9.08 -4.43 7.32
CA GLY A 78 -10.42 -4.22 7.88
C GLY A 78 -10.49 -4.27 9.41
N GLU A 79 -9.35 -4.42 10.09
CA GLU A 79 -9.25 -4.10 11.51
C GLU A 79 -9.19 -2.58 11.64
N GLU A 80 -10.03 -1.98 12.51
CA GLU A 80 -10.01 -0.54 12.76
C GLU A 80 -8.59 -0.13 13.16
N VAL A 81 -7.82 0.42 12.20
CA VAL A 81 -6.57 1.09 12.52
C VAL A 81 -6.98 2.34 13.28
N TYR A 82 -7.09 2.22 14.59
CA TYR A 82 -7.21 3.33 15.52
C TYR A 82 -5.88 4.09 15.47
N LYS A 83 -5.63 4.82 14.37
CA LYS A 83 -4.68 5.91 14.35
C LYS A 83 -5.27 6.94 15.29
N GLU A 84 -4.81 6.97 16.54
CA GLU A 84 -4.92 8.17 17.36
C GLU A 84 -4.31 9.31 16.54
N ASP A 85 -5.19 10.04 15.87
CA ASP A 85 -4.84 11.15 15.02
C ASP A 85 -4.21 12.22 15.93
N LYS A 86 -2.89 12.35 15.88
CA LYS A 86 -2.17 13.39 16.62
C LYS A 86 -2.64 14.80 16.21
N ASP A 87 -3.27 14.92 15.04
CA ASP A 87 -3.92 16.13 14.57
C ASP A 87 -5.16 16.54 15.39
N LEU A 88 -5.95 15.59 15.89
CA LEU A 88 -7.14 15.90 16.71
C LEU A 88 -6.77 16.59 18.02
N LYS A 89 -5.63 16.20 18.62
CA LYS A 89 -5.12 16.84 19.83
C LYS A 89 -4.66 18.29 19.57
N SER A 90 -4.04 18.53 18.42
CA SER A 90 -3.56 19.87 18.05
C SER A 90 -4.72 20.83 17.75
N ILE A 91 -5.81 20.36 17.13
CA ILE A 91 -7.02 21.16 16.90
C ILE A 91 -7.72 21.52 18.22
N LEU A 92 -7.80 20.58 19.17
CA LEU A 92 -8.36 20.83 20.51
C LEU A 92 -7.55 21.86 21.30
N GLU A 93 -6.23 21.82 21.21
CA GLU A 93 -5.34 22.81 21.85
C GLU A 93 -5.50 24.23 21.29
N HIS A 94 -5.92 24.36 20.03
CA HIS A 94 -6.15 25.66 19.38
C HIS A 94 -7.58 26.21 19.53
N LEU A 95 -8.57 25.36 19.84
CA LEU A 95 -9.98 25.78 19.98
C LEU A 95 -10.39 26.11 21.42
N LEU A 96 -9.62 25.70 22.43
CA LEU A 96 -9.90 26.05 23.82
C LEU A 96 -9.27 27.41 24.16
N PRO A 97 -10.06 28.48 24.40
CA PRO A 97 -9.51 29.73 24.89
C PRO A 97 -8.90 29.49 26.28
N ARG A 98 -7.62 29.83 26.44
CA ARG A 98 -6.95 29.85 27.75
C ARG A 98 -7.72 30.82 28.66
N ARG A 99 -8.55 30.28 29.57
CA ARG A 99 -9.11 31.04 30.68
C ARG A 99 -7.98 31.28 31.68
N PHE A 100 -7.44 32.50 31.65
CA PHE A 100 -6.84 33.15 32.82
C PHE A 100 -7.85 34.18 33.33
#